data_AF-A0A2E6DQV8-F1
#
_entry.id   AF-A0A2E6DQV8-F1
#
_cell.length_a   1.000
_cell.length_b   1.000
_cell.length_c   1.000
_cell.angle_alpha   90.00
_cell.angle_beta   90.00
_cell.angle_gamma   90.00
#
_symmetry.space_group_name_H-M   'P 1'
#
loop_
_entity.id
_entity.type
_entity.pdbx_description
1 polymer ?
#
loop_
_entity_poly.entity_id
_entity_poly.type
_entity_poly.pdbx_seq_one_letter_code
_entity_poly.pdbx_strand_id
1 'polypeptide(L)' 'EWSNEGEIEVLRPERSWEGADAPLEPSIRSVAYGYLNQLRDPALYVEDNRTYLLYVVAGESGIGIAQINW' A
#
# COMPACT_ATOMS: atom_id res chain seq x y z
N GLU A 1 -12.19 0.01 26.50
CA GLU A 1 -11.82 0.94 25.42
C GLU A 1 -10.91 0.24 24.44
N TRP A 2 -11.04 0.52 23.15
CA TRP A 2 -10.08 0.08 22.13
C TRP A 2 -9.04 1.18 21.97
N SER A 3 -7.76 0.82 21.99
CA SER A 3 -6.64 1.73 21.70
C SER A 3 -5.73 1.07 20.67
N ASN A 4 -5.17 1.89 19.77
CA ASN A 4 -4.09 1.49 18.87
C ASN A 4 -2.83 2.21 19.31
N GLU A 5 -1.81 1.44 19.70
CA GLU A 5 -0.48 1.94 20.02
C GLU A 5 0.55 1.15 19.22
N GLY A 6 1.56 1.83 18.69
CA GLY A 6 2.68 1.18 18.00
C GLY A 6 2.47 0.93 16.50
N GLU A 7 1.61 1.69 15.82
CA GLU A 7 1.56 1.67 14.35
C GLU A 7 2.92 2.10 13.78
N ILE A 8 3.50 1.24 12.93
CA ILE A 8 4.70 1.55 12.16
C ILE A 8 4.33 1.64 10.69
N GLU A 9 4.97 2.57 9.97
CA GLU A 9 4.84 2.60 8.52
C GLU A 9 5.59 1.41 7.93
N VAL A 10 4.86 0.57 7.18
CA VAL A 10 5.44 -0.61 6.51
C VAL A 10 5.92 -0.25 5.10
N LEU A 11 5.13 0.55 4.38
CA LEU A 11 5.39 0.91 2.99
C LEU A 11 4.68 2.21 2.63
N ARG A 12 5.28 3.01 1.74
CA ARG A 12 4.67 4.15 1.06
C ARG A 12 4.97 4.09 -0.44
N PRO A 13 4.17 4.73 -1.31
CA PRO A 13 4.53 4.87 -2.72
C PRO A 13 5.86 5.62 -2.84
N GLU A 14 6.81 5.08 -3.61
CA GLU A 14 8.12 5.67 -3.85
C GLU A 14 8.41 5.90 -5.35
N ARG A 15 7.72 5.18 -6.23
CA ARG A 15 7.94 5.23 -7.67
C ARG A 15 6.74 5.89 -8.34
N SER A 16 7.00 6.54 -9.49
CA SER A 16 5.92 7.14 -10.28
C SER A 16 4.84 6.10 -10.59
N TRP A 17 5.18 4.91 -11.08
CA TRP A 17 4.16 3.87 -11.34
C TRP A 17 3.33 3.42 -10.12
N GLU A 18 3.74 3.77 -8.90
CA GLU A 18 2.95 3.56 -7.67
C GLU A 18 1.94 4.67 -7.39
N GLY A 19 2.06 5.82 -8.06
CA GLY A 19 1.33 7.05 -7.80
C GLY A 19 2.09 8.06 -6.93
N ALA A 20 3.39 7.86 -6.67
CA ALA A 20 4.15 8.67 -5.72
C ALA A 20 4.26 10.17 -6.09
N ASP A 21 4.11 10.50 -7.37
CA ASP A 21 4.12 11.85 -7.93
C ASP A 21 2.72 12.49 -8.03
N ALA A 22 1.66 11.76 -7.70
CA ALA A 22 0.32 12.31 -7.57
C ALA A 22 0.16 13.10 -6.25
N PRO A 23 -0.81 14.03 -6.17
CA PRO A 23 -1.12 14.74 -4.95
C PRO A 23 -1.41 13.79 -3.77
N LEU A 24 -0.86 14.11 -2.60
CA LEU A 24 -1.14 13.38 -1.37
C LEU A 24 -2.48 13.86 -0.79
N GLU A 25 -3.55 13.16 -1.16
CA GLU A 25 -4.90 13.44 -0.69
C GLU A 25 -5.42 12.32 0.23
N PRO A 26 -6.27 12.66 1.22
CA PRO A 26 -6.91 11.67 2.08
C PRO A 26 -7.63 10.59 1.27
N SER A 27 -7.46 9.34 1.68
CA SER A 27 -8.15 8.22 1.06
C SER A 27 -9.65 8.29 1.34
N ILE A 28 -10.46 8.32 0.29
CA ILE A 28 -11.92 8.24 0.38
C ILE A 28 -12.32 6.77 0.26
N ARG A 29 -13.16 6.29 1.19
CA ARG A 29 -13.77 4.95 1.11
C ARG A 29 -14.72 4.87 -0.07
N SER A 30 -14.23 4.42 -1.22
CA SER A 30 -14.97 3.97 -2.38
C SER A 30 -13.96 3.51 -3.45
N VAL A 31 -14.44 3.31 -4.67
CA VAL A 31 -13.62 3.12 -5.88
C VAL A 31 -12.60 4.25 -6.00
N ALA A 32 -11.35 3.90 -6.24
CA ALA A 32 -10.32 4.86 -6.60
C ALA A 32 -10.55 5.36 -8.03
N TYR A 33 -10.67 6.68 -8.21
CA TYR A 33 -10.80 7.27 -9.53
C TYR A 33 -9.46 7.85 -9.98
N GLY A 34 -8.87 7.22 -10.99
CA GLY A 34 -7.66 7.72 -11.65
C GLY A 34 -6.37 7.41 -10.87
N TYR A 35 -5.36 8.21 -11.15
CA TYR A 35 -4.00 8.00 -10.67
C TYR A 35 -3.76 8.69 -9.32
N LEU A 36 -3.54 7.90 -8.27
CA LEU A 36 -3.55 8.37 -6.87
C LEU A 36 -2.31 7.92 -6.09
N ASN A 37 -1.85 8.79 -5.19
CA ASN A 37 -0.75 8.52 -4.24
C ASN A 37 -1.26 7.73 -3.02
N GLN A 38 -1.77 6.51 -3.27
CA GLN A 38 -2.42 5.68 -2.26
C GLN A 38 -2.13 4.20 -2.51
N LEU A 39 -1.50 3.52 -1.55
CA LEU A 39 -1.42 2.06 -1.53
C LEU A 39 -2.71 1.49 -0.91
N ARG A 40 -3.26 0.44 -1.52
CA ARG A 40 -4.53 -0.15 -1.10
C ARG A 40 -4.47 -1.68 -1.05
N ASP A 41 -5.49 -2.26 -0.44
CA ASP A 41 -5.77 -3.70 -0.41
C ASP A 41 -4.55 -4.58 -0.05
N PRO A 42 -3.93 -4.37 1.12
CA PRO A 42 -2.76 -5.15 1.53
C PRO A 42 -3.11 -6.62 1.74
N ALA A 43 -2.29 -7.52 1.19
CA ALA A 43 -2.39 -8.96 1.41
C ALA A 43 -1.00 -9.56 1.67
N LEU A 44 -0.88 -10.37 2.71
CA LEU A 44 0.36 -11.08 3.03
C LEU A 44 0.44 -12.38 2.22
N TYR A 45 1.62 -12.63 1.65
CA TYR A 45 2.00 -13.91 1.07
C TYR A 45 3.27 -14.39 1.75
N VAL A 46 3.26 -15.64 2.23
CA VAL A 46 4.37 -16.23 2.97
C VAL A 46 4.80 -17.50 2.25
N GLU A 47 6.08 -17.57 1.91
CA GLU A 47 6.70 -18.73 1.30
C GLU A 47 8.04 -18.99 2.01
N ASP A 48 8.20 -20.19 2.57
CA ASP A 48 9.31 -20.56 3.45
C ASP A 48 9.51 -19.52 4.59
N ASN A 49 10.71 -18.94 4.68
CA ASN A 49 11.08 -17.90 5.65
C ASN A 49 11.01 -16.48 5.03
N ARG A 50 10.22 -16.29 3.97
CA ARG A 50 10.06 -14.98 3.31
C ARG A 50 8.63 -14.51 3.40
N THR A 51 8.46 -13.27 3.86
CA THR A 51 7.17 -12.59 3.92
C THR A 51 7.12 -11.53 2.82
N TYR A 52 6.06 -11.56 2.03
CA TYR A 52 5.78 -10.60 0.99
C TYR A 52 4.46 -9.88 1.27
N LEU A 53 4.41 -8.60 0.94
CA LEU A 53 3.19 -7.80 0.91
C LEU A 53 2.82 -7.54 -0.54
N LEU A 54 1.65 -8.04 -0.93
CA LEU A 54 0.96 -7.62 -2.13
C LEU A 54 0.11 -6.41 -1.81
N TYR A 55 0.05 -5.45 -2.73
CA TYR A 55 -0.70 -4.23 -2.56
C TYR A 55 -1.10 -3.66 -3.92
N VAL A 56 -2.14 -2.84 -3.92
CA VAL A 56 -2.66 -2.15 -5.09
C VAL A 56 -2.08 -0.75 -5.16
N VAL A 57 -1.74 -0.31 -6.38
CA VAL A 57 -1.06 0.98 -6.62
C VAL A 57 -1.83 1.89 -7.58
N ALA A 58 -1.47 3.18 -7.58
CA ALA A 58 -1.89 4.17 -8.58
C ALA A 58 -3.40 4.17 -8.85
N GLY A 59 -4.21 4.07 -7.78
CA GLY A 59 -5.66 4.00 -7.85
C GLY A 59 -6.18 2.75 -8.60
N GLU A 60 -5.84 1.57 -8.10
CA GLU A 60 -6.32 0.28 -8.65
C GLU A 60 -5.80 -0.04 -10.06
N SER A 61 -4.74 0.64 -10.50
CA SER A 61 -4.15 0.48 -11.84
C SER A 61 -3.10 -0.64 -11.94
N GLY A 62 -2.69 -1.23 -10.82
CA GLY A 62 -1.69 -2.29 -10.79
C GLY A 62 -1.56 -2.98 -9.44
N ILE A 63 -0.83 -4.09 -9.42
CA ILE A 63 -0.49 -4.86 -8.22
C ILE A 63 1.02 -4.85 -8.05
N GLY A 64 1.48 -4.35 -6.90
CA GLY A 64 2.87 -4.43 -6.45
C GLY A 64 3.09 -5.61 -5.50
N ILE A 65 4.33 -6.07 -5.41
CA ILE A 65 4.78 -7.03 -4.40
C ILE A 65 6.11 -6.55 -3.83
N ALA A 66 6.22 -6.52 -2.50
CA ALA A 66 7.44 -6.16 -1.79
C ALA A 66 7.75 -7.21 -0.74
N GLN A 67 9.02 -7.60 -0.60
CA GLN A 67 9.45 -8.43 0.52
C GLN A 67 9.55 -7.55 1.78
N ILE A 68 8.93 -7.98 2.89
CA ILE A 68 9.05 -7.32 4.19
C ILE A 68 10.12 -8.04 5.01
N ASN A 69 11.01 -7.25 5.61
CA ASN A 69 11.95 -7.70 6.63
C ASN A 69 11.57 -7.06 7.97
N TRP A 70 11.62 -7.83 9.05
CA TRP A 70 11.26 -7.41 10.41
C TRP A 70 12.49 -6.97 11.21
#